data_AF-A0AAJ7NE44-F1
#
_entry.id   AF-A0AAJ7NE44-F1
#
_cell.length_a   1.000
_cell.length_b   1.000
_cell.length_c   1.000
_cell.angle_alpha   90.00
_cell.angle_beta   90.00
_cell.angle_gamma   90.00
#
_symmetry.space_group_name_H-M   'P 1'
#
loop_
_entity.id
_entity.type
_entity.pdbx_description
1 polymer ?
#
loop_
_entity_poly.entity_id
_entity_poly.type
_entity_poly.pdbx_seq_one_letter_code
_entity_poly.pdbx_strand_id
1 'polypeptide(L)'
;MALTFEIFSGLAILTLVLYYYFTAHFKFWKTCGVPGPEPTPIIGNVFQIMVGKESLGDFVQRLYWKYKDEPMIGIFVRRTPVLIVQDPELIKNVLIKDFAKFANRGFMKNEI
;
A
#
# COMPACT_ATOMS: atom_id res chain seq x y z
N MET A 1 -4.51 -32.16 -27.86
CA MET A 1 -3.14 -32.07 -27.32
C MET A 1 -2.51 -30.71 -27.61
N ALA A 2 -2.55 -30.19 -28.84
CA ALA A 2 -2.07 -28.83 -29.16
C ALA A 2 -2.90 -27.71 -28.47
N LEU A 3 -4.23 -27.73 -28.61
CA LEU A 3 -5.12 -26.73 -27.99
C LEU A 3 -4.98 -26.63 -26.46
N THR A 4 -4.81 -27.76 -25.78
CA THR A 4 -4.60 -27.79 -24.32
C THR A 4 -3.28 -27.12 -23.93
N PHE A 5 -2.21 -27.34 -24.71
CA PHE A 5 -0.92 -26.70 -24.49
C PHE A 5 -0.99 -25.18 -24.71
N GLU A 6 -1.69 -24.73 -25.75
CA GLU A 6 -1.93 -23.31 -26.03
C GLU A 6 -2.66 -22.62 -24.87
N ILE A 7 -3.71 -23.24 -24.33
CA ILE A 7 -4.45 -22.70 -23.17
C ILE A 7 -3.54 -22.55 -21.93
N PHE A 8 -2.75 -23.58 -21.59
CA PHE A 8 -1.82 -23.49 -20.45
C PHE A 8 -0.76 -22.41 -20.66
N SER A 9 -0.22 -22.29 -21.88
CA SER A 9 0.76 -21.26 -22.21
C SER A 9 0.17 -19.84 -22.08
N GLY A 10 -1.05 -19.63 -22.57
CA GLY A 10 -1.77 -18.36 -22.44
C GLY A 10 -2.06 -18.00 -20.99
N LEU A 11 -2.50 -18.96 -20.18
CA LEU A 11 -2.75 -18.75 -18.74
C LEU A 11 -1.46 -18.42 -17.98
N ALA A 12 -0.35 -19.07 -18.31
CA ALA A 12 0.94 -18.79 -17.70
C ALA A 12 1.42 -17.37 -18.04
N ILE A 13 1.31 -16.95 -19.31
CA ILE A 13 1.66 -15.59 -19.74
C ILE A 13 0.76 -14.56 -19.05
N LEU A 14 -0.55 -14.79 -19.02
CA LEU A 14 -1.50 -13.89 -18.35
C LEU A 14 -1.15 -13.73 -16.86
N THR A 15 -0.84 -14.83 -16.18
CA THR A 15 -0.47 -14.82 -14.76
C THR A 15 0.83 -14.05 -14.53
N LEU A 16 1.83 -14.23 -15.40
CA LEU A 16 3.09 -13.50 -15.35
C LEU A 16 2.87 -11.98 -15.54
N VAL A 17 2.08 -11.60 -16.55
CA VAL A 17 1.75 -10.20 -16.85
C VAL A 17 1.02 -9.56 -15.66
N LEU A 18 0.01 -10.24 -15.11
CA LEU A 18 -0.70 -9.76 -13.93
C LEU A 18 0.24 -9.61 -12.73
N TYR A 19 1.11 -10.59 -12.48
CA TYR A 19 2.08 -10.54 -11.40
C TYR A 19 3.00 -9.31 -11.53
N TYR A 20 3.57 -9.07 -12.71
CA TYR A 20 4.40 -7.88 -12.95
C TYR A 20 3.60 -6.59 -12.80
N TYR A 21 2.39 -6.52 -13.34
CA TYR A 21 1.54 -5.35 -13.23
C TYR A 21 1.26 -4.96 -11.76
N PHE A 22 0.97 -5.94 -10.90
CA PHE A 22 0.70 -5.70 -9.49
C PHE A 22 1.95 -5.38 -8.66
N THR A 23 3.12 -5.91 -9.04
CA THR A 23 4.36 -5.77 -8.26
C THR A 23 5.27 -4.63 -8.74
N ALA A 24 5.01 -4.04 -9.90
CA ALA A 24 5.87 -3.03 -10.55
C ALA A 24 6.25 -1.83 -9.65
N HIS A 25 5.40 -1.45 -8.70
CA HIS A 25 5.62 -0.27 -7.85
C HIS A 25 6.16 -0.60 -6.45
N PHE A 26 6.37 -1.86 -6.10
CA PHE A 26 6.72 -2.26 -4.72
C PHE A 26 8.08 -1.75 -4.25
N LYS A 27 8.94 -1.29 -5.17
CA LYS A 27 10.23 -0.67 -4.84
C LYS A 27 10.14 0.81 -4.45
N PHE A 28 8.99 1.46 -4.63
CA PHE A 28 8.82 2.91 -4.45
C PHE A 28 9.32 3.41 -3.09
N TRP A 29 8.83 2.82 -1.98
CA TRP A 29 9.24 3.27 -0.65
C TRP A 29 10.71 2.98 -0.35
N LYS A 30 11.21 1.83 -0.81
CA LYS A 30 12.62 1.47 -0.70
C LYS A 30 13.53 2.46 -1.44
N THR A 31 13.12 2.94 -2.62
CA THR A 31 13.85 4.00 -3.35
C THR A 31 13.79 5.36 -2.67
N CYS A 32 12.72 5.64 -1.91
CA CYS A 32 12.60 6.85 -1.09
C CYS A 32 13.31 6.74 0.28
N GLY A 33 13.91 5.59 0.61
CA GLY A 33 14.51 5.35 1.93
C GLY A 33 13.48 5.25 3.07
N VAL A 34 12.20 4.99 2.76
CA VAL A 34 11.15 4.88 3.76
C VAL A 34 10.96 3.40 4.11
N PRO A 35 11.08 3.01 5.40
CA PRO A 35 10.90 1.63 5.83
C PRO A 35 9.42 1.23 5.84
N GLY A 36 9.16 -0.07 5.73
CA GLY A 36 7.79 -0.58 5.74
C GLY A 36 7.70 -2.09 5.56
N PRO A 37 6.50 -2.66 5.75
CA PRO A 37 6.25 -4.07 5.51
C PRO A 37 6.26 -4.39 4.01
N GLU A 38 6.85 -5.53 3.63
CA GLU A 38 6.77 -6.01 2.25
C GLU A 38 5.29 -6.22 1.83
N PRO A 39 4.85 -5.63 0.71
CA PRO A 39 3.47 -5.76 0.23
C PRO A 39 3.22 -7.14 -0.39
N THR A 40 2.01 -7.67 -0.23
CA THR A 40 1.59 -8.87 -0.97
C THR A 40 1.10 -8.48 -2.37
N PRO A 41 1.32 -9.33 -3.40
CA PRO A 41 0.76 -9.09 -4.72
C PRO A 41 -0.75 -8.85 -4.69
N ILE A 42 -1.27 -8.06 -5.64
CA ILE A 42 -2.69 -7.69 -5.81
C ILE A 42 -3.21 -6.70 -4.76
N ILE A 43 -2.96 -6.97 -3.49
CA ILE A 43 -3.66 -6.35 -2.35
C ILE A 43 -2.79 -5.35 -1.57
N GLY A 44 -1.47 -5.54 -1.55
CA GLY A 44 -0.56 -4.73 -0.76
C GLY A 44 -0.56 -5.16 0.70
N ASN A 45 -0.55 -4.21 1.63
CA ASN A 45 -0.41 -4.51 3.07
C ASN A 45 -1.75 -4.65 3.81
N VAL A 46 -2.89 -4.32 3.16
CA VAL A 46 -4.20 -4.21 3.82
C VAL A 46 -5.09 -5.46 3.69
N PHE A 47 -4.51 -6.63 3.39
CA PHE A 47 -5.27 -7.87 3.21
C PHE A 47 -6.15 -8.22 4.40
N GLN A 48 -5.59 -8.20 5.61
CA GLN A 48 -6.31 -8.58 6.83
C GLN A 48 -7.48 -7.65 7.14
N ILE A 49 -7.35 -6.36 6.79
CA ILE A 49 -8.43 -5.39 6.88
C ILE A 49 -9.56 -5.75 5.91
N MET A 50 -9.22 -6.04 4.65
CA MET A 50 -10.22 -6.34 3.62
C MET A 50 -11.00 -7.63 3.88
N VAL A 51 -10.37 -8.64 4.50
CA VAL A 51 -11.05 -9.88 4.90
C VAL A 51 -11.72 -9.79 6.28
N GLY A 52 -11.74 -8.60 6.90
CA GLY A 52 -12.41 -8.36 8.19
C GLY A 52 -11.74 -9.04 9.39
N LYS A 53 -10.47 -9.46 9.26
CA LYS A 53 -9.70 -10.13 10.33
C LYS A 53 -8.93 -9.17 11.22
N GLU A 54 -8.75 -7.92 10.79
CA GLU A 54 -8.02 -6.88 11.52
C GLU A 54 -8.75 -5.55 11.32
N SER A 55 -8.91 -4.75 12.37
CA SER A 55 -9.44 -3.39 12.22
C SER A 55 -8.37 -2.44 11.67
N LEU A 56 -8.78 -1.32 11.07
CA LEU A 56 -7.82 -0.29 10.65
C LEU A 56 -6.99 0.24 11.85
N GLY A 57 -7.61 0.38 13.02
CA GLY A 57 -6.93 0.83 14.24
C GLY A 57 -5.84 -0.16 14.69
N ASP A 58 -6.18 -1.45 14.74
CA ASP A 58 -5.22 -2.51 15.12
C ASP A 58 -4.07 -2.60 14.11
N PHE A 59 -4.37 -2.48 12.82
CA PHE A 59 -3.36 -2.46 11.76
C PHE A 59 -2.36 -1.32 11.94
N VAL A 60 -2.86 -0.09 12.13
CA VAL A 60 -2.02 1.10 12.34
C VAL A 60 -1.22 0.96 13.64
N GLN A 61 -1.84 0.51 14.73
CA GLN A 61 -1.17 0.31 16.01
C GLN A 61 -0.06 -0.75 15.93
N ARG A 62 -0.30 -1.86 15.22
CA ARG A 62 0.71 -2.90 15.00
C ARG A 62 1.91 -2.37 14.20
N LEU A 63 1.65 -1.56 13.17
CA LEU A 63 2.72 -0.92 12.40
C LEU A 63 3.49 0.09 13.25
N TYR A 64 2.79 0.90 14.05
CA TYR A 64 3.40 1.85 14.97
C TYR A 64 4.41 1.15 15.89
N TRP A 65 4.01 0.08 16.57
CA TRP A 65 4.92 -0.63 17.48
C TRP A 65 6.07 -1.34 16.75
N LYS A 66 5.83 -1.85 15.55
CA LYS A 66 6.87 -2.54 14.76
C LYS A 66 7.94 -1.58 14.24
N TYR A 67 7.58 -0.34 13.92
CA TYR A 67 8.46 0.69 13.36
C TYR A 67 8.51 1.93 14.29
N LYS A 68 8.53 1.70 15.60
CA LYS A 68 8.37 2.75 16.62
C LYS A 68 9.43 3.86 16.57
N ASP A 69 10.63 3.53 16.08
CA ASP A 69 11.78 4.43 16.02
C ASP A 69 11.89 5.13 14.64
N GLU A 70 10.96 4.85 13.73
CA GLU A 70 10.96 5.41 12.38
C GLU A 70 9.99 6.60 12.28
N PRO A 71 10.37 7.71 11.63
CA PRO A 71 9.50 8.88 11.54
C PRO A 71 8.29 8.65 10.63
N MET A 72 8.38 7.68 9.72
CA MET A 72 7.37 7.38 8.70
C MET A 72 7.41 5.89 8.32
N ILE A 73 6.27 5.36 7.89
CA ILE A 73 6.12 3.99 7.41
C ILE A 73 5.48 4.00 6.02
N GLY A 74 6.14 3.39 5.05
CA GLY A 74 5.63 3.20 3.70
C GLY A 74 4.82 1.92 3.60
N ILE A 75 3.57 2.00 3.15
CA ILE A 75 2.73 0.84 2.84
C ILE A 75 2.18 0.94 1.42
N PHE A 76 1.57 -0.14 0.95
CA PHE A 76 0.80 -0.17 -0.28
C PHE A 76 -0.66 -0.55 0.01
N VAL A 77 -1.59 0.24 -0.51
CA VAL A 77 -3.01 -0.12 -0.62
C VAL A 77 -3.25 -0.49 -2.07
N ARG A 78 -3.41 -1.78 -2.35
CA ARG A 78 -3.31 -2.33 -3.73
C ARG A 78 -1.97 -1.94 -4.35
N ARG A 79 -1.99 -1.13 -5.41
CA ARG A 79 -0.79 -0.63 -6.12
C ARG A 79 -0.39 0.79 -5.68
N THR A 80 -1.22 1.43 -4.85
CA THR A 80 -1.02 2.83 -4.47
C THR A 80 -0.09 2.91 -3.26
N PRO A 81 1.05 3.62 -3.35
CA PRO A 81 1.88 3.89 -2.19
C PRO A 81 1.14 4.82 -1.22
N VAL A 82 1.12 4.47 0.06
CA VAL A 82 0.53 5.27 1.14
C VAL A 82 1.56 5.44 2.25
N LEU A 83 1.68 6.66 2.76
CA LEU A 83 2.62 7.02 3.81
C LEU A 83 1.89 7.18 5.14
N ILE A 84 2.35 6.48 6.16
CA ILE A 84 1.92 6.68 7.55
C ILE A 84 2.97 7.56 8.21
N VAL A 85 2.58 8.72 8.72
CA VAL A 85 3.48 9.68 9.38
C VAL A 85 3.37 9.50 10.89
N GLN A 86 4.50 9.34 11.57
CA GLN A 86 4.57 9.11 13.02
C GLN A 86 5.24 10.27 13.77
N ASP A 87 6.20 10.94 13.12
CA ASP A 87 6.92 12.06 13.71
C ASP A 87 6.00 13.28 13.95
N PRO A 88 5.94 13.84 15.18
CA PRO A 88 5.07 14.96 15.51
C PRO A 88 5.32 16.23 14.69
N GLU A 89 6.57 16.51 14.30
CA GLU A 89 6.91 17.67 13.49
C GLU A 89 6.42 17.48 12.04
N LEU A 90 6.57 16.28 11.49
CA LEU A 90 6.02 15.93 10.19
C LEU A 90 4.49 15.96 10.18
N ILE A 91 3.84 15.44 11.23
CA ILE A 91 2.39 15.53 11.40
C ILE A 91 1.95 17.00 11.41
N LYS A 92 2.65 17.86 12.16
CA LYS A 92 2.38 19.31 12.18
C LYS A 92 2.55 19.94 10.80
N ASN A 93 3.57 19.53 10.04
CA ASN A 93 3.77 20.02 8.68
C ASN A 93 2.58 19.64 7.78
N VAL A 94 2.18 18.36 7.76
CA VAL A 94 1.09 17.86 6.91
C VAL A 94 -0.27 18.46 7.31
N LEU A 95 -0.58 18.50 8.59
CA LEU A 95 -1.92 18.87 9.07
C LEU A 95 -2.11 20.37 9.28
N ILE A 96 -1.04 21.15 9.45
CA ILE A 96 -1.11 22.58 9.77
C ILE A 96 -0.33 23.43 8.76
N LYS A 97 1.01 23.27 8.68
CA LYS A 97 1.84 24.20 7.90
C LYS A 97 1.57 24.12 6.39
N ASP A 98 1.46 22.91 5.87
CA ASP A 98 1.32 22.60 4.45
C ASP A 98 -0.07 22.04 4.11
N PHE A 99 -1.08 22.27 4.98
CA PHE A 99 -2.43 21.68 4.83
C PHE A 99 -3.02 21.88 3.42
N ALA A 100 -2.79 23.02 2.79
CA ALA A 100 -3.28 23.29 1.43
C ALA A 100 -2.81 22.26 0.38
N LYS A 101 -1.62 21.65 0.57
CA LYS A 101 -1.09 20.58 -0.29
C LYS A 101 -1.70 19.20 0.04
N PHE A 102 -2.22 19.04 1.25
CA PHE A 102 -2.75 17.78 1.79
C PHE A 102 -4.24 17.84 2.12
N ALA A 103 -4.99 18.76 1.51
CA ALA A 103 -6.40 18.98 1.84
C ALA A 103 -7.31 17.80 1.43
N ASN A 104 -6.88 16.97 0.48
CA ASN A 104 -7.63 15.79 0.06
C ASN A 104 -7.46 14.66 1.09
N ARG A 105 -8.59 14.12 1.57
CA ARG A 105 -8.64 13.08 2.61
C ARG A 105 -8.75 11.65 2.07
N GLY A 106 -8.59 11.44 0.76
CA GLY A 106 -8.43 10.12 0.14
C GLY A 106 -9.69 9.25 0.05
N PHE A 107 -10.81 9.69 0.62
CA PHE A 107 -12.13 9.07 0.42
C PHE A 107 -12.92 9.86 -0.62
N MET A 108 -13.63 9.15 -1.50
CA MET A 108 -14.60 9.79 -2.39
C MET A 108 -15.63 10.52 -1.53
N LYS A 109 -15.75 11.83 -1.68
CA LYS A 109 -16.89 12.56 -1.15
C LYS A 109 -18.10 12.18 -2.00
N ASN A 110 -19.09 11.54 -1.40
CA ASN A 110 -20.44 11.63 -1.94
C ASN A 110 -20.99 12.97 -1.46
N GLU A 111 -20.87 13.99 -2.30
CA GLU A 111 -21.67 15.20 -2.14
C GLU A 111 -23.08 14.84 -2.65
N ILE A 112 -24.01 14.64 -1.70
CA ILE A 112 -25.46 14.56 -1.96
C ILE A 112 -26.00 15.99 -1.99
#